data_AF-A0A1G2PRY1-F1
#
_entry.id   AF-A0A1G2PRY1-F1
#
_cell.length_a   1.000
_cell.length_b   1.000
_cell.length_c   1.000
_cell.angle_alpha   90.00
_cell.angle_beta   90.00
_cell.angle_gamma   90.00
#
_symmetry.space_group_name_H-M   'P 1'
#
loop_
_entity.id
_entity.type
_entity.pdbx_description
1 polymer ?
#
loop_
_entity_poly.entity_id
_entity_poly.type
_entity_poly.pdbx_seq_one_letter_code
_entity_poly.pdbx_strand_id
1 'polypeptide(L)'
;MIKNFLRRILFLNRRPVSTRDKIFASAVVLFFFVAIILGLLIFNSKQAQAPSDEEVQQRGFSYETKTTSCVDDPQAFCDKVLRPEYSFSVVAPKDWMVSQLNSQTMKISKEGLDCPVTLTLGDNENYVSASGWLGILNPPGKKDPLVRLTTGEVRHLGVKQWPAAILTTNGEFENVKKEVYIPKGNIVFIFRSEVKGLIDANNNFAPSPIKPECEAALDSLLNTVQL
;
A
#
# COMPACT_ATOMS: atom_id res chain seq x y z
N MET A 1 -50.93 -61.44 10.13
CA MET A 1 -50.52 -60.07 10.52
C MET A 1 -49.29 -59.58 9.73
N ILE A 2 -49.21 -59.80 8.40
CA ILE A 2 -48.14 -59.28 7.52
C ILE A 2 -48.72 -59.05 6.11
N LYS A 3 -49.72 -58.18 5.97
CA LYS A 3 -50.27 -57.82 4.63
C LYS A 3 -50.36 -56.33 4.35
N ASN A 4 -50.02 -55.46 5.31
CA ASN A 4 -50.22 -54.02 5.17
C ASN A 4 -48.95 -53.17 5.11
N PHE A 5 -47.75 -53.77 5.01
CA PHE A 5 -46.50 -52.99 4.97
C PHE A 5 -45.96 -52.68 3.57
N LEU A 6 -46.50 -53.31 2.52
CA LEU A 6 -46.00 -53.17 1.14
C LEU A 6 -46.64 -52.04 0.33
N ARG A 7 -47.52 -51.21 0.92
CA ARG A 7 -48.25 -50.14 0.20
C ARG A 7 -47.60 -48.75 0.24
N ARG A 8 -46.36 -48.60 0.72
CA ARG A 8 -45.66 -47.31 0.82
C ARG A 8 -44.28 -47.25 0.12
N ILE A 9 -44.12 -47.94 -1.00
CA ILE A 9 -42.96 -47.71 -1.89
C ILE A 9 -43.44 -46.99 -3.15
N LEU A 10 -43.28 -45.68 -3.14
CA LEU A 10 -43.63 -44.71 -4.19
C LEU A 10 -42.65 -44.75 -5.39
N PHE A 11 -42.15 -45.93 -5.77
CA PHE A 11 -41.11 -46.08 -6.81
C PHE A 11 -41.50 -46.92 -8.03
N LEU A 12 -42.77 -47.30 -8.20
CA LEU A 12 -43.18 -48.15 -9.33
C LEU A 12 -44.24 -47.53 -10.25
N ASN A 13 -44.27 -46.20 -10.36
CA ASN A 13 -45.01 -45.52 -11.42
C ASN A 13 -44.06 -44.82 -12.40
N ARG A 14 -43.09 -45.56 -12.96
CA ARG A 14 -42.37 -45.12 -14.15
C ARG A 14 -43.26 -45.41 -15.36
N ARG A 15 -43.96 -44.40 -15.87
CA ARG A 15 -44.50 -44.45 -17.23
C ARG A 15 -43.34 -44.81 -18.18
N PRO A 16 -43.53 -45.74 -19.14
CA PRO A 16 -42.49 -46.05 -20.10
C PRO A 16 -42.20 -44.81 -20.94
N VAL A 17 -41.11 -44.12 -20.61
CA VAL A 17 -40.59 -43.00 -21.41
C VAL A 17 -40.06 -43.59 -22.71
N SER A 18 -40.59 -43.09 -23.83
CA SER A 18 -40.21 -43.52 -25.19
C SER A 18 -38.69 -43.45 -25.37
N THR A 19 -38.11 -44.39 -26.12
CA THR A 19 -36.68 -44.41 -26.44
C THR A 19 -36.22 -43.08 -27.06
N ARG A 20 -37.12 -42.42 -27.80
CA ARG A 20 -36.92 -41.11 -28.41
C ARG A 20 -36.78 -39.99 -27.37
N ASP A 21 -37.57 -40.04 -26.30
CA ASP A 21 -37.54 -39.03 -25.22
C ASP A 21 -36.30 -39.18 -24.34
N LYS A 22 -35.80 -40.42 -24.15
CA LYS A 22 -34.52 -40.66 -23.44
C LYS A 22 -33.34 -40.09 -24.21
N ILE A 23 -33.32 -40.29 -25.53
CA ILE A 23 -32.27 -39.73 -26.41
C ILE A 23 -32.34 -38.20 -26.39
N PHE A 24 -33.54 -37.63 -26.53
CA PHE A 24 -33.73 -36.18 -26.48
C PHE A 24 -33.28 -35.58 -25.14
N ALA A 25 -33.68 -36.19 -24.01
CA ALA A 25 -33.25 -35.75 -22.69
C ALA A 25 -31.72 -35.83 -22.52
N SER A 26 -31.08 -36.89 -23.01
CA SER A 26 -29.62 -37.01 -22.95
C SER A 26 -28.90 -35.95 -23.79
N ALA A 27 -29.42 -35.63 -24.98
CA ALA A 27 -28.86 -34.60 -25.84
C ALA A 27 -29.00 -33.20 -25.23
N VAL A 28 -30.14 -32.91 -24.58
CA VAL A 28 -30.36 -31.63 -23.87
C VAL A 28 -29.38 -31.48 -22.70
N VAL A 29 -29.20 -32.52 -21.89
CA VAL A 29 -28.24 -32.48 -20.76
C VAL A 29 -26.81 -32.28 -21.26
N LEU A 30 -26.42 -32.98 -22.33
CA LEU A 30 -25.08 -32.84 -22.92
C LEU A 30 -24.85 -31.41 -23.44
N PHE A 31 -25.84 -30.84 -24.13
CA PHE A 31 -25.77 -29.49 -24.66
C PHE A 31 -25.64 -28.43 -23.55
N PHE A 32 -26.41 -28.58 -22.46
CA PHE A 32 -26.30 -27.72 -21.29
C PHE A 32 -24.91 -27.80 -20.64
N PHE A 33 -24.35 -29.01 -20.50
CA PHE A 33 -23.01 -29.18 -19.95
C PHE A 33 -21.94 -28.53 -20.82
N VAL A 34 -22.01 -28.71 -22.14
CA VAL A 34 -21.07 -28.07 -23.08
C VAL A 34 -21.19 -26.55 -23.02
N ALA A 35 -22.42 -26.01 -22.96
CA ALA A 35 -22.64 -24.57 -22.85
C ALA A 35 -22.10 -23.97 -21.54
N ILE A 36 -22.25 -24.67 -20.42
CA ILE A 36 -21.70 -24.25 -19.12
C ILE A 36 -20.17 -24.26 -19.15
N ILE A 37 -19.55 -25.31 -19.72
CA ILE A 37 -18.09 -25.40 -19.85
C ILE A 37 -17.55 -24.32 -20.78
N LEU A 38 -18.17 -24.08 -21.92
CA LEU A 38 -17.79 -22.99 -22.83
C LEU A 38 -17.95 -21.63 -22.14
N GLY A 39 -19.05 -21.43 -21.39
CA GLY A 39 -19.29 -20.23 -20.60
C GLY A 39 -18.20 -20.00 -19.56
N LEU A 40 -17.81 -21.04 -18.81
CA LEU A 40 -16.72 -20.98 -17.83
C LEU A 40 -15.36 -20.70 -18.47
N LEU A 41 -15.07 -21.31 -19.62
CA LEU A 41 -13.82 -21.07 -20.35
C LEU A 41 -13.74 -19.64 -20.87
N ILE A 42 -14.82 -19.09 -21.42
CA ILE A 42 -14.88 -17.69 -21.88
C ILE A 42 -14.81 -16.72 -20.70
N PHE A 43 -15.44 -17.05 -19.57
CA PHE A 43 -15.38 -16.22 -18.37
C PHE A 43 -13.96 -16.17 -17.77
N ASN A 44 -13.28 -17.33 -17.75
CA ASN A 44 -11.89 -17.41 -17.31
C ASN A 44 -10.91 -16.77 -18.32
N SER A 45 -11.19 -16.80 -19.62
CA SER A 45 -10.35 -16.14 -20.63
C SER A 45 -10.55 -14.62 -20.70
N LYS A 46 -11.64 -14.10 -20.12
CA LYS A 46 -11.93 -12.66 -20.04
C LYS A 46 -11.60 -12.04 -18.69
N GLN A 47 -11.21 -12.83 -17.69
CA GLN A 47 -10.46 -12.28 -16.58
C GLN A 47 -9.12 -11.85 -17.16
N ALA A 48 -8.94 -10.53 -17.29
CA ALA A 48 -7.62 -9.94 -17.48
C ALA A 48 -6.68 -10.65 -16.50
N GLN A 49 -5.68 -11.34 -17.04
CA GLN A 49 -4.64 -11.97 -16.24
C GLN A 49 -4.24 -10.94 -15.19
N ALA A 50 -4.42 -11.25 -13.89
CA ALA A 50 -3.88 -10.40 -12.86
C ALA A 50 -2.38 -10.23 -13.20
N PRO A 51 -1.86 -8.99 -13.27
CA PRO A 51 -0.46 -8.79 -13.63
C PRO A 51 0.39 -9.66 -12.72
N SER A 52 1.41 -10.30 -13.30
CA SER A 52 2.33 -11.12 -12.51
C SER A 52 2.94 -10.29 -11.38
N ASP A 53 3.31 -10.91 -10.26
CA ASP A 53 3.92 -10.19 -9.13
C ASP A 53 5.17 -9.39 -9.56
N GLU A 54 5.87 -9.85 -10.62
CA GLU A 54 6.99 -9.14 -11.26
C GLU A 54 6.55 -7.88 -12.03
N GLU A 55 5.45 -7.93 -12.79
CA GLU A 55 4.89 -6.74 -13.46
C GLU A 55 4.32 -5.73 -12.44
N VAL A 56 3.77 -6.22 -11.32
CA VAL A 56 3.30 -5.37 -10.22
C VAL A 56 4.48 -4.65 -9.58
N GLN A 57 5.61 -5.32 -9.33
CA GLN A 57 6.84 -4.68 -8.84
C GLN A 57 7.43 -3.66 -9.83
N GLN A 58 7.23 -3.84 -11.14
CA GLN A 58 7.73 -2.91 -12.16
C GLN A 58 6.88 -1.65 -12.34
N ARG A 59 5.58 -1.69 -12.03
CA ARG A 59 4.77 -0.47 -11.99
C ARG A 59 5.23 0.38 -10.81
N GLY A 60 5.53 1.63 -11.06
CA GLY A 60 6.01 2.56 -10.04
C GLY A 60 4.89 3.21 -9.25
N PHE A 61 5.21 4.29 -8.54
CA PHE A 61 4.22 5.26 -8.11
C PHE A 61 3.58 5.97 -9.30
N SER A 62 2.31 6.35 -9.16
CA SER A 62 1.67 7.37 -9.97
C SER A 62 1.29 8.56 -9.11
N TYR A 63 0.98 9.70 -9.73
CA TYR A 63 0.50 10.87 -9.01
C TYR A 63 -0.47 11.69 -9.86
N GLU A 64 -1.35 12.39 -9.17
CA GLU A 64 -2.28 13.36 -9.73
C GLU A 64 -1.93 14.74 -9.19
N THR A 65 -2.00 15.77 -10.03
CA THR A 65 -1.67 17.14 -9.65
C THR A 65 -2.92 17.96 -9.41
N LYS A 66 -3.06 18.56 -8.22
CA LYS A 66 -4.17 19.45 -7.84
C LYS A 66 -5.57 18.87 -8.14
N THR A 67 -5.79 17.59 -7.86
CA THR A 67 -7.08 16.91 -8.09
C THR A 67 -7.85 16.61 -6.80
N THR A 68 -7.16 16.57 -5.66
CA THR A 68 -7.74 16.19 -4.37
C THR A 68 -7.75 17.37 -3.42
N SER A 69 -8.83 17.58 -2.67
CA SER A 69 -8.87 18.61 -1.63
C SER A 69 -7.74 18.42 -0.62
N CYS A 70 -7.03 19.51 -0.30
CA CYS A 70 -6.02 19.50 0.75
C CYS A 70 -6.69 19.18 2.10
N VAL A 71 -6.02 18.41 2.95
CA VAL A 71 -6.59 18.01 4.25
C VAL A 71 -6.78 19.21 5.18
N ASP A 72 -5.83 20.14 5.16
CA ASP A 72 -5.86 21.32 6.02
C ASP A 72 -6.70 22.48 5.45
N ASP A 73 -7.08 22.39 4.17
CA ASP A 73 -7.88 23.41 3.46
C ASP A 73 -8.72 22.76 2.34
N PRO A 74 -9.98 22.38 2.64
CA PRO A 74 -10.84 21.71 1.66
C PRO A 74 -11.14 22.50 0.39
N GLN A 75 -10.92 23.83 0.41
CA GLN A 75 -11.12 24.70 -0.75
C GLN A 75 -9.91 24.73 -1.68
N ALA A 76 -8.74 24.30 -1.20
CA ALA A 76 -7.53 24.16 -1.99
C ALA A 76 -7.40 22.73 -2.55
N PHE A 77 -6.81 22.60 -3.73
CA PHE A 77 -6.50 21.31 -4.34
C PHE A 77 -5.00 21.02 -4.27
N CYS A 78 -4.67 19.83 -3.78
CA CYS A 78 -3.34 19.32 -3.54
C CYS A 78 -3.01 18.15 -4.48
N ASP A 79 -1.70 17.90 -4.62
CA ASP A 79 -1.19 16.74 -5.33
C ASP A 79 -1.41 15.48 -4.51
N LYS A 80 -1.60 14.34 -5.19
CA LYS A 80 -1.85 13.04 -4.56
C LYS A 80 -0.96 11.98 -5.17
N VAL A 81 -0.21 11.26 -4.34
CA VAL A 81 0.55 10.07 -4.76
C VAL A 81 -0.35 8.85 -4.61
N LEU A 82 -0.28 7.96 -5.58
CA LEU A 82 -1.09 6.76 -5.69
C LEU A 82 -0.21 5.54 -5.93
N ARG A 83 -0.65 4.42 -5.33
CA ARG A 83 -0.20 3.08 -5.67
C ARG A 83 -1.39 2.12 -5.57
N PRO A 84 -2.22 2.07 -6.63
CA PRO A 84 -3.52 1.39 -6.59
C PRO A 84 -3.42 -0.10 -6.25
N GLU A 85 -2.37 -0.80 -6.69
CA GLU A 85 -2.19 -2.23 -6.44
C GLU A 85 -2.11 -2.56 -4.94
N TYR A 86 -1.61 -1.62 -4.14
CA TYR A 86 -1.50 -1.77 -2.68
C TYR A 86 -2.58 -1.00 -1.91
N SER A 87 -3.59 -0.48 -2.61
CA SER A 87 -4.60 0.44 -2.06
C SER A 87 -3.99 1.63 -1.33
N PHE A 88 -2.76 2.02 -1.73
CA PHE A 88 -2.03 3.08 -1.08
C PHE A 88 -2.31 4.43 -1.74
N SER A 89 -2.53 5.44 -0.91
CA SER A 89 -2.47 6.83 -1.34
C SER A 89 -2.02 7.75 -0.22
N VAL A 90 -1.44 8.89 -0.61
CA VAL A 90 -1.04 9.97 0.29
C VAL A 90 -1.25 11.31 -0.40
N VAL A 91 -1.71 12.32 0.32
CA VAL A 91 -1.99 13.67 -0.20
C VAL A 91 -0.89 14.61 0.26
N ALA A 92 -0.30 15.35 -0.66
CA ALA A 92 0.72 16.34 -0.36
C ALA A 92 0.13 17.49 0.50
N PRO A 93 0.93 18.12 1.38
CA PRO A 93 0.49 19.29 2.11
C PRO A 93 0.19 20.46 1.16
N LYS A 94 -0.58 21.44 1.64
CA LYS A 94 -0.90 22.65 0.87
C LYS A 94 0.38 23.34 0.40
N ASP A 95 0.40 23.75 -0.88
CA ASP A 95 1.53 24.40 -1.57
C ASP A 95 2.78 23.53 -1.77
N TRP A 96 2.71 22.22 -1.48
CA TRP A 96 3.76 21.26 -1.83
C TRP A 96 3.42 20.57 -3.16
N MET A 97 4.47 20.27 -3.93
CA MET A 97 4.36 19.62 -5.23
C MET A 97 4.94 18.22 -5.18
N VAL A 98 4.32 17.31 -5.93
CA VAL A 98 4.81 15.96 -6.16
C VAL A 98 5.54 15.92 -7.50
N SER A 99 6.71 15.29 -7.51
CA SER A 99 7.48 15.01 -8.72
C SER A 99 8.02 13.59 -8.68
N GLN A 100 8.10 12.95 -9.85
CA GLN A 100 8.66 11.62 -9.96
C GLN A 100 10.17 11.71 -10.21
N LEU A 101 10.98 11.11 -9.34
CA LEU A 101 12.43 10.99 -9.55
C LEU A 101 12.76 9.77 -10.40
N ASN A 102 12.09 8.64 -10.11
CA ASN A 102 12.13 7.42 -10.89
C ASN A 102 10.85 6.60 -10.61
N SER A 103 10.71 5.42 -11.20
CA SER A 103 9.51 4.58 -11.00
C SER A 103 9.24 4.27 -9.52
N GLN A 104 10.28 4.03 -8.71
CA GLN A 104 10.15 3.63 -7.31
C GLN A 104 10.24 4.80 -6.31
N THR A 105 10.53 6.02 -6.77
CA THR A 105 10.81 7.16 -5.89
C THR A 105 10.08 8.41 -6.34
N MET A 106 9.25 8.94 -5.43
CA MET A 106 8.61 10.25 -5.55
C MET A 106 9.31 11.25 -4.65
N LYS A 107 9.34 12.50 -5.07
CA LYS A 107 9.79 13.65 -4.29
C LYS A 107 8.62 14.59 -4.07
N ILE A 108 8.38 14.93 -2.81
CA ILE A 108 7.37 15.90 -2.36
C ILE A 108 8.13 17.09 -1.79
N SER A 109 7.95 18.26 -2.37
CA SER A 109 8.73 19.46 -2.01
C SER A 109 7.96 20.74 -2.19
N LYS A 110 8.32 21.76 -1.39
CA LYS A 110 7.84 23.12 -1.51
C LYS A 110 8.95 24.02 -2.04
N GLU A 111 8.60 24.93 -2.94
CA GLU A 111 9.56 25.90 -3.49
C GLU A 111 10.15 26.77 -2.37
N GLY A 112 11.47 26.97 -2.40
CA GLY A 112 12.19 27.77 -1.39
C GLY A 112 12.41 27.08 -0.04
N LEU A 113 11.94 25.83 0.15
CA LEU A 113 12.11 25.08 1.40
C LEU A 113 13.05 23.88 1.21
N ASP A 114 14.22 23.91 1.87
CA ASP A 114 15.26 22.88 1.75
C ASP A 114 15.02 21.70 2.70
N CYS A 115 13.89 21.02 2.52
CA CYS A 115 13.58 19.76 3.22
C CYS A 115 12.58 18.89 2.45
N PRO A 116 12.94 18.43 1.24
CA PRO A 116 12.08 17.55 0.48
C PRO A 116 11.82 16.25 1.23
N VAL A 117 10.59 15.74 1.12
CA VAL A 117 10.25 14.38 1.55
C VAL A 117 10.32 13.48 0.34
N THR A 118 11.14 12.43 0.43
CA THR A 118 11.17 11.37 -0.57
C THR A 118 10.31 10.22 -0.12
N LEU A 119 9.58 9.61 -1.06
CA LEU A 119 8.80 8.40 -0.84
C LEU A 119 9.34 7.32 -1.77
N THR A 120 9.90 6.27 -1.19
CA THR A 120 10.54 5.16 -1.90
C THR A 120 9.84 3.84 -1.63
N LEU A 121 9.77 2.97 -2.64
CA LEU A 121 9.38 1.56 -2.47
C LEU A 121 10.60 0.73 -2.09
N GLY A 122 10.51 -0.03 -1.01
CA GLY A 122 11.47 -1.06 -0.64
C GLY A 122 10.81 -2.42 -0.48
N ASP A 123 11.61 -3.44 -0.26
CA ASP A 123 11.15 -4.82 -0.03
C ASP A 123 10.80 -5.09 1.44
N ASN A 124 9.78 -5.92 1.69
CA ASN A 124 9.27 -6.21 3.04
C ASN A 124 9.66 -7.58 3.58
N GLU A 125 10.78 -8.14 3.14
CA GLU A 125 11.17 -9.51 3.50
C GLU A 125 11.26 -9.72 5.03
N ASN A 126 11.40 -8.64 5.82
CA ASN A 126 11.57 -8.73 7.27
C ASN A 126 10.68 -7.79 8.12
N TYR A 127 10.03 -6.75 7.58
CA TYR A 127 9.50 -5.63 8.40
C TYR A 127 8.14 -5.86 9.07
N VAL A 128 7.40 -6.92 8.73
CA VAL A 128 6.12 -7.26 9.40
C VAL A 128 6.35 -8.00 10.74
N SER A 129 7.57 -8.51 10.97
CA SER A 129 7.92 -9.29 12.17
C SER A 129 8.44 -8.41 13.31
N ALA A 130 8.23 -8.81 14.58
CA ALA A 130 8.77 -8.08 15.74
C ALA A 130 10.31 -7.88 15.67
N SER A 131 11.03 -8.86 15.12
CA SER A 131 12.47 -8.76 14.82
C SER A 131 12.78 -7.71 13.74
N GLY A 132 11.93 -7.58 12.72
CA GLY A 132 12.06 -6.55 11.70
C GLY A 132 11.86 -5.14 12.22
N TRP A 133 10.87 -4.94 13.09
CA TRP A 133 10.65 -3.68 13.79
C TRP A 133 11.87 -3.28 14.62
N LEU A 134 12.43 -4.23 15.39
CA LEU A 134 13.66 -3.99 16.16
C LEU A 134 14.85 -3.67 15.23
N GLY A 135 14.96 -4.33 14.08
CA GLY A 135 15.99 -4.05 13.08
C GLY A 135 15.86 -2.66 12.44
N ILE A 136 14.65 -2.13 12.27
CA ILE A 136 14.46 -0.74 11.79
C ILE A 136 14.81 0.26 12.89
N LEU A 137 14.23 0.06 14.09
CA LEU A 137 14.31 1.03 15.18
C LEU A 137 15.69 1.04 15.86
N ASN A 138 16.45 -0.04 15.71
CA ASN A 138 17.81 -0.18 16.18
C ASN A 138 18.64 -0.96 15.16
N PRO A 139 19.06 -0.32 14.05
CA PRO A 139 19.76 -0.99 12.96
C PRO A 139 21.05 -1.65 13.47
N PRO A 140 21.30 -2.93 13.12
CA PRO A 140 22.48 -3.64 13.56
C PRO A 140 23.75 -3.04 12.93
N GLY A 141 24.85 -3.06 13.68
CA GLY A 141 26.16 -2.61 13.22
C GLY A 141 26.71 -1.39 13.97
N LYS A 142 27.87 -0.93 13.52
CA LYS A 142 28.51 0.26 14.10
C LYS A 142 27.78 1.50 13.60
N LYS A 143 27.32 2.36 14.52
CA LYS A 143 26.75 3.66 14.16
C LYS A 143 27.79 4.50 13.44
N ASP A 144 27.35 5.23 12.42
CA ASP A 144 28.19 6.19 11.69
C ASP A 144 28.78 7.19 12.70
N PRO A 145 30.09 7.48 12.66
CA PRO A 145 30.72 8.43 13.57
C PRO A 145 30.04 9.80 13.59
N LEU A 146 29.35 10.21 12.52
CA LEU A 146 28.64 11.47 12.42
C LEU A 146 27.23 11.44 13.04
N VAL A 147 26.82 10.33 13.65
CA VAL A 147 25.51 10.18 14.31
C VAL A 147 25.66 10.39 15.82
N ARG A 148 25.06 11.48 16.32
CA ARG A 148 25.00 11.77 17.76
C ARG A 148 23.99 10.88 18.47
N LEU A 149 22.79 10.74 17.91
CA LEU A 149 21.69 10.01 18.53
C LEU A 149 20.76 9.41 17.48
N THR A 150 20.23 8.23 17.78
CA THR A 150 19.15 7.59 17.01
C THR A 150 18.03 7.22 17.97
N THR A 151 16.81 7.62 17.64
CA THR A 151 15.60 7.26 18.39
C THR A 151 14.60 6.61 17.45
N GLY A 152 14.00 5.51 17.89
CA GLY A 152 12.97 4.80 17.16
C GLY A 152 11.63 4.84 17.91
N GLU A 153 10.54 5.04 17.19
CA GLU A 153 9.17 4.90 17.72
C GLU A 153 8.27 4.15 16.73
N VAL A 154 7.19 3.57 17.26
CA VAL A 154 6.10 3.03 16.44
C VAL A 154 4.91 3.98 16.55
N ARG A 155 4.42 4.46 15.41
CA ARG A 155 3.26 5.35 15.32
C ARG A 155 2.19 4.71 14.44
N HIS A 156 0.94 4.85 14.86
CA HIS A 156 -0.20 4.41 14.05
C HIS A 156 -0.63 5.54 13.11
N LEU A 157 -0.70 5.25 11.81
CA LEU A 157 -0.93 6.22 10.74
C LEU A 157 -2.32 6.10 10.14
N GLY A 158 -2.85 7.24 9.68
CA GLY A 158 -4.11 7.34 8.97
C GLY A 158 -5.33 6.88 9.77
N VAL A 159 -6.47 6.79 9.08
CA VAL A 159 -7.78 6.47 9.70
C VAL A 159 -7.83 5.02 10.21
N LYS A 160 -7.12 4.10 9.53
CA LYS A 160 -7.07 2.69 9.90
C LYS A 160 -6.02 2.38 10.98
N GLN A 161 -5.33 3.39 11.49
CA GLN A 161 -4.31 3.23 12.54
C GLN A 161 -3.27 2.16 12.16
N TRP A 162 -2.75 2.23 10.93
CA TRP A 162 -1.78 1.26 10.45
C TRP A 162 -0.42 1.50 11.11
N PRO A 163 0.26 0.49 11.67
CA PRO A 163 1.54 0.72 12.36
C PRO A 163 2.63 1.10 11.36
N ALA A 164 3.44 2.10 11.73
CA ALA A 164 4.64 2.51 11.00
C ALA A 164 5.81 2.74 11.97
N ALA A 165 7.02 2.39 11.52
CA ALA A 165 8.24 2.63 12.29
C ALA A 165 8.80 3.97 11.90
N ILE A 166 9.07 4.83 12.87
CA ILE A 166 9.71 6.13 12.66
C ILE A 166 11.09 6.08 13.30
N LEU A 167 12.12 6.22 12.47
CA LEU A 167 13.51 6.33 12.88
C LEU A 167 13.95 7.79 12.74
N THR A 168 14.33 8.42 13.85
CA THR A 168 14.92 9.76 13.84
C THR A 168 16.42 9.65 14.14
N THR A 169 17.25 10.20 13.25
CA THR A 169 18.70 10.27 13.38
C THR A 169 19.11 11.72 13.53
N ASN A 170 19.75 12.05 14.65
CA ASN A 170 20.36 13.36 14.89
C ASN A 170 21.87 13.23 14.69
N GLY A 171 22.41 13.97 13.73
CA GLY A 171 23.83 14.02 13.42
C GLY A 171 24.61 14.97 14.33
N GLU A 172 25.94 14.89 14.27
CA GLU A 172 26.86 15.77 15.00
C GLU A 172 26.74 17.25 14.57
N PHE A 173 26.36 17.52 13.32
CA PHE A 173 26.19 18.87 12.76
C PHE A 173 24.77 19.43 12.91
N GLU A 174 24.03 18.98 13.93
CA GLU A 174 22.60 19.29 14.13
C GLU A 174 21.70 18.94 12.93
N ASN A 175 22.18 18.07 12.03
CA ASN A 175 21.37 17.48 10.96
C ASN A 175 20.33 16.55 11.58
N VAL A 176 19.10 16.59 11.08
CA VAL A 176 18.01 15.71 11.50
C VAL A 176 17.51 14.96 10.27
N LYS A 177 17.60 13.64 10.31
CA LYS A 177 17.01 12.74 9.32
C LYS A 177 15.87 11.96 9.96
N LYS A 178 14.71 11.93 9.32
CA LYS A 178 13.58 11.07 9.70
C LYS A 178 13.29 10.09 8.57
N GLU A 179 13.17 8.82 8.93
CA GLU A 179 12.77 7.74 8.03
C GLU A 179 11.54 7.04 8.60
N VAL A 180 10.48 6.92 7.80
CA VAL A 180 9.21 6.29 8.20
C VAL A 180 8.96 5.08 7.31
N TYR A 181 8.87 3.92 7.93
CA TYR A 181 8.72 2.63 7.26
C TYR A 181 7.30 2.11 7.49
N ILE A 182 6.53 1.95 6.42
CA ILE A 182 5.15 1.49 6.45
C ILE A 182 5.05 0.16 5.68
N PRO A 183 5.09 -0.98 6.37
CA PRO A 183 5.04 -2.29 5.72
C PRO A 183 3.63 -2.60 5.21
N LYS A 184 3.51 -3.12 3.99
CA LYS A 184 2.23 -3.55 3.38
C LYS A 184 2.45 -4.73 2.42
N GLY A 185 1.97 -5.91 2.81
CA GLY A 185 2.17 -7.12 1.99
C GLY A 185 3.66 -7.45 1.85
N ASN A 186 4.17 -7.53 0.62
CA ASN A 186 5.58 -7.80 0.29
C ASN A 186 6.43 -6.53 0.09
N ILE A 187 5.87 -5.33 0.24
CA ILE A 187 6.59 -4.06 0.09
C ILE A 187 6.58 -3.21 1.37
N VAL A 188 7.51 -2.25 1.44
CA VAL A 188 7.55 -1.21 2.47
C VAL A 188 7.56 0.16 1.78
N PHE A 189 6.65 1.04 2.20
CA PHE A 189 6.70 2.45 1.83
C PHE A 189 7.65 3.17 2.79
N ILE A 190 8.65 3.84 2.24
CA ILE A 190 9.69 4.52 3.01
C ILE A 190 9.60 6.01 2.74
N PHE A 191 9.12 6.79 3.72
CA PHE A 191 9.25 8.24 3.67
C PHE A 191 10.59 8.64 4.28
N ARG A 192 11.36 9.50 3.62
CA ARG A 192 12.61 10.06 4.15
C ARG A 192 12.61 11.57 4.02
N SER A 193 12.84 12.26 5.14
CA SER A 193 13.04 13.70 5.23
C SER A 193 14.38 13.98 5.90
N GLU A 194 15.10 14.98 5.41
CA GLU A 194 16.36 15.43 6.00
C GLU A 194 16.35 16.95 6.10
N VAL A 195 16.74 17.46 7.26
CA VAL A 195 16.92 18.88 7.53
C VAL A 195 18.36 19.07 8.00
N LYS A 196 19.12 19.87 7.27
CA LYS A 196 20.52 20.16 7.62
C LYS A 196 20.59 21.21 8.71
N GLY A 197 21.51 21.05 9.66
CA GLY A 197 21.85 22.10 10.60
C GLY A 197 22.50 23.28 9.89
N LEU A 198 22.45 24.44 10.54
CA LEU A 198 23.07 25.68 10.06
C LEU A 198 24.20 26.09 11.00
N ILE A 199 25.04 27.01 10.52
CA ILE A 199 26.04 27.68 11.35
C ILE A 199 25.45 29.01 11.82
N ASP A 200 25.44 29.26 13.12
CA ASP A 200 24.96 30.51 13.72
C ASP A 200 26.00 31.64 13.63
N ALA A 201 25.62 32.84 14.08
CA ALA A 201 26.52 34.01 14.09
C ALA A 201 27.75 33.84 14.99
N ASN A 202 27.75 32.85 15.90
CA ASN A 202 28.85 32.52 16.80
C ASN A 202 29.73 31.38 16.28
N ASN A 203 29.57 30.95 15.02
CA ASN A 203 30.23 29.81 14.39
C ASN A 203 29.92 28.44 15.04
N ASN A 204 28.76 28.31 15.70
CA ASN A 204 28.29 27.03 16.25
C ASN A 204 27.24 26.39 15.33
N PHE A 205 27.19 25.06 15.32
CA PHE A 205 26.09 24.34 14.68
C PHE A 205 24.79 24.56 15.47
N ALA A 206 23.72 24.91 14.77
CA ALA A 206 22.41 25.17 15.34
C ALA A 206 21.31 24.48 14.52
N PRO A 207 20.19 24.09 15.15
CA PRO A 207 19.03 23.57 14.43
C PRO A 207 18.53 24.57 13.39
N SER A 208 18.15 24.07 12.22
CA SER A 208 17.61 24.92 11.16
C SER A 208 16.24 25.50 11.56
N PRO A 209 15.98 26.81 11.33
CA PRO A 209 14.72 27.44 11.68
C PRO A 209 13.53 26.88 10.88
N ILE A 210 13.78 26.25 9.72
CA ILE A 210 12.73 25.61 8.92
C ILE A 210 12.31 24.24 9.46
N LYS A 211 13.06 23.67 10.42
CA LYS A 211 12.80 22.34 10.98
C LYS A 211 11.33 22.14 11.41
N PRO A 212 10.67 23.06 12.13
CA PRO A 212 9.28 22.87 12.54
C PRO A 212 8.31 22.77 11.36
N GLU A 213 8.52 23.57 10.30
CA GLU A 213 7.70 23.52 9.08
C GLU A 213 7.88 22.17 8.36
N CYS A 214 9.13 21.69 8.26
CA CYS A 214 9.45 20.40 7.66
C CYS A 214 8.86 19.21 8.45
N GLU A 215 8.91 19.27 9.78
CA GLU A 215 8.32 18.25 10.65
C GLU A 215 6.79 18.24 10.53
N ALA A 216 6.15 19.42 10.52
CA ALA A 216 4.72 19.54 10.32
C ALA A 216 4.27 19.03 8.95
N ALA A 217 5.04 19.29 7.89
CA ALA A 217 4.76 18.79 6.56
C ALA A 217 4.86 17.26 6.46
N LEU A 218 5.88 16.66 7.09
CA LEU A 218 5.99 15.20 7.18
C LEU A 218 4.82 14.62 7.97
N ASP A 219 4.47 15.18 9.14
CA ASP A 219 3.33 14.70 9.93
C ASP A 219 2.00 14.83 9.17
N SER A 220 1.79 15.94 8.44
CA SER A 220 0.62 16.12 7.57
C SER A 220 0.55 15.00 6.52
N LEU A 221 1.64 14.72 5.80
CA LEU A 221 1.72 13.59 4.85
C LEU A 221 1.32 12.27 5.51
N LEU A 222 1.95 11.92 6.64
CA LEU A 222 1.71 10.66 7.33
C LEU A 222 0.25 10.50 7.80
N ASN A 223 -0.40 11.60 8.18
CA ASN A 223 -1.80 11.60 8.58
C ASN A 223 -2.78 11.36 7.42
N THR A 224 -2.36 11.65 6.18
CA THR A 224 -3.17 11.41 4.98
C THR A 224 -2.99 10.01 4.37
N VAL A 225 -2.08 9.19 4.91
CA VAL A 225 -1.82 7.85 4.40
C VAL A 225 -3.09 6.99 4.47
N GLN A 226 -3.45 6.42 3.32
CA GLN A 226 -4.52 5.43 3.20
C GLN A 226 -3.92 4.10 2.74
N LEU A 227 -4.36 3.00 3.36
CA LEU A 227 -3.91 1.62 3.15
C LEU A 227 -5.05 0.62 3.31
#